data_AF-A0A964D9J5-F1
#
_entry.id   AF-A0A964D9J5-F1
#
_cell.length_a   1.000
_cell.length_b   1.000
_cell.length_c   1.000
_cell.angle_alpha   90.00
_cell.angle_beta   90.00
_cell.angle_gamma   90.00
#
_symmetry.space_group_name_H-M   'P 1'
#
loop_
_entity.id
_entity.type
_entity.pdbx_description
1 polymer ?
#
loop_
_entity_poly.entity_id
_entity_poly.type
_entity_poly.pdbx_seq_one_letter_code
_entity_poly.pdbx_strand_id
1 'polypeptide(L)'
;MDTIADCRQIVKGILNEYSGFLNSEIEVQSQVIFDLENDRYMLLSMGWFQGRRIHDCVIHMDIIDGQVWIQANNTDRSIAEELVAAGIPPKLIVLGLQPPEVRAYTAYGVPNSIQSQELLQVG
;
A
#
# COMPACT_ATOMS: atom_id res chain seq x y z
N MET A 1 12.22 8.14 -15.13
CA MET A 1 11.55 8.93 -14.07
C MET A 1 11.51 7.97 -12.91
N ASP A 2 12.47 8.10 -12.00
CA ASP A 2 12.75 7.12 -10.93
C ASP A 2 13.02 7.86 -9.62
N THR A 3 12.26 8.93 -9.37
CA THR A 3 12.43 9.67 -8.12
C THR A 3 11.46 9.16 -7.08
N ILE A 4 11.89 9.19 -5.82
CA ILE A 4 11.01 8.95 -4.67
C ILE A 4 9.80 9.90 -4.72
N ALA A 5 9.98 11.13 -5.22
CA ALA A 5 8.89 12.07 -5.40
C ALA A 5 7.81 11.55 -6.35
N ASP A 6 8.19 10.92 -7.47
CA ASP A 6 7.24 10.30 -8.41
C ASP A 6 6.48 9.15 -7.73
N CYS A 7 7.20 8.29 -7.00
CA CYS A 7 6.59 7.18 -6.25
C CYS A 7 5.55 7.69 -5.24
N ARG A 8 5.88 8.74 -4.47
CA ARG A 8 4.96 9.37 -3.52
C ARG A 8 3.69 9.89 -4.21
N GLN A 9 3.82 10.51 -5.39
CA GLN A 9 2.66 11.01 -6.13
C GLN A 9 1.78 9.87 -6.64
N ILE A 10 2.38 8.82 -7.20
CA ILE A 10 1.66 7.64 -7.69
C ILE A 10 0.91 6.94 -6.54
N VAL A 11 1.59 6.67 -5.41
CA VAL A 11 1.01 6.01 -4.24
C VAL A 11 -0.19 6.80 -3.70
N LYS A 12 -0.05 8.12 -3.51
CA LYS A 12 -1.17 8.97 -3.08
C LYS A 12 -2.30 9.00 -4.11
N GLY A 13 -1.97 9.03 -5.40
CA GLY A 13 -2.93 9.02 -6.50
C GLY A 13 -3.84 7.80 -6.44
N ILE A 14 -3.23 6.61 -6.36
CA ILE A 14 -3.95 5.33 -6.23
C ILE A 14 -4.86 5.36 -4.99
N LEU A 15 -4.36 5.71 -3.82
CA LEU A 15 -5.18 5.70 -2.60
C LEU A 15 -6.36 6.68 -2.66
N ASN A 16 -6.16 7.86 -3.26
CA ASN A 16 -7.24 8.82 -3.46
C ASN A 16 -8.30 8.29 -4.44
N GLU A 17 -7.88 7.64 -5.53
CA GLU A 17 -8.80 7.03 -6.49
C GLU A 17 -9.69 5.97 -5.81
N TYR A 18 -9.09 5.05 -5.05
CA TYR A 18 -9.84 4.05 -4.29
C TYR A 18 -10.78 4.65 -3.24
N SER A 19 -10.36 5.71 -2.54
CA SER A 19 -11.24 6.41 -1.60
C SER A 19 -12.48 7.00 -2.29
N GLY A 20 -12.35 7.43 -3.55
CA GLY A 20 -13.45 7.97 -4.34
C GLY A 20 -14.51 6.92 -4.68
N PHE A 21 -14.10 5.69 -4.98
CA PHE A 21 -15.04 4.59 -5.29
C PHE A 21 -15.83 4.13 -4.06
N LEU A 22 -15.19 4.11 -2.90
CA LEU A 22 -15.77 3.57 -1.67
C LEU A 22 -16.69 4.56 -0.94
N ASN A 23 -16.61 5.86 -1.24
CA ASN A 23 -17.46 6.90 -0.62
C ASN A 23 -18.93 6.90 -1.13
N SER A 24 -19.42 5.79 -1.67
CA SER A 24 -20.81 5.64 -2.10
C SER A 24 -21.77 5.24 -0.97
N GLU A 25 -21.26 4.76 0.16
CA GLU A 25 -22.07 4.37 1.33
C GLU A 25 -22.10 5.47 2.39
N ILE A 26 -23.29 5.88 2.83
CA ILE A 26 -23.46 7.00 3.79
C ILE A 26 -22.92 6.64 5.19
N GLU A 27 -22.96 5.36 5.57
CA GLU A 27 -22.64 4.91 6.93
C GLU A 27 -21.17 4.49 7.14
N VAL A 28 -20.42 4.29 6.04
CA VAL A 28 -19.03 3.84 6.04
C VAL A 28 -18.20 4.82 5.21
N GLN A 29 -17.25 5.49 5.87
CA GLN A 29 -16.42 6.51 5.25
C GLN A 29 -15.04 5.95 4.90
N SER A 30 -14.54 6.33 3.73
CA SER A 30 -13.15 6.09 3.36
C SER A 30 -12.26 7.24 3.80
N GLN A 31 -11.19 6.92 4.52
CA GLN A 31 -10.21 7.89 5.00
C GLN A 31 -8.82 7.54 4.51
N VAL A 32 -8.22 8.47 3.78
CA VAL A 32 -6.80 8.40 3.42
C VAL A 32 -5.96 9.01 4.54
N ILE A 33 -4.89 8.31 4.92
CA ILE A 33 -3.94 8.73 5.93
C ILE A 33 -2.56 8.73 5.30
N PHE A 34 -1.92 9.89 5.27
CA PHE A 34 -0.57 10.06 4.74
C PHE A 34 0.35 10.60 5.83
N ASP A 35 1.29 9.77 6.27
CA ASP A 35 2.46 10.19 7.01
C ASP A 35 3.58 10.48 5.99
N LEU A 36 3.69 11.75 5.62
CA LEU A 36 4.65 12.19 4.59
C LEU A 36 6.10 12.24 5.11
N GLU A 37 6.29 12.28 6.43
CA GLU A 37 7.61 12.32 7.05
C GLU A 37 8.21 10.91 7.12
N ASN A 38 7.39 9.91 7.43
CA ASN A 38 7.80 8.52 7.58
C ASN A 38 7.44 7.62 6.38
N ASP A 39 6.91 8.23 5.30
CA ASP A 39 6.52 7.56 4.08
C ASP A 39 5.53 6.39 4.30
N ARG A 40 4.46 6.64 5.06
CA ARG A 40 3.38 5.67 5.32
C ARG A 40 2.06 6.16 4.73
N TYR A 41 1.38 5.30 3.99
CA TYR A 41 0.21 5.66 3.21
C TYR A 41 -0.87 4.60 3.37
N MET A 42 -2.02 4.97 3.91
CA MET A 42 -3.11 4.04 4.21
C MET A 42 -4.45 4.54 3.70
N LEU A 43 -5.30 3.60 3.29
CA LEU A 43 -6.73 3.80 3.09
C LEU A 43 -7.47 2.98 4.13
N LEU A 44 -8.22 3.65 4.99
CA LEU A 44 -9.09 3.02 5.98
C LEU A 44 -10.56 3.13 5.57
N SER A 45 -11.31 2.07 5.85
CA SER A 45 -12.76 2.09 5.86
C SER A 45 -13.23 2.18 7.31
N MET A 46 -13.98 3.24 7.64
CA MET A 46 -14.41 3.51 9.01
C MET A 46 -15.88 3.94 9.08
N GLY A 47 -16.64 3.22 9.89
CA GLY A 47 -18.04 3.56 10.12
C GLY A 47 -18.75 2.57 11.02
N TRP A 48 -20.08 2.56 10.91
CA TRP A 48 -20.92 1.54 11.50
C TRP A 48 -21.82 1.01 10.40
N PHE A 49 -22.02 -0.29 10.34
CA PHE A 49 -22.96 -0.89 9.40
C PHE A 49 -23.76 -1.95 10.14
N GLN A 50 -25.09 -1.82 10.15
CA GLN A 50 -26.01 -2.75 10.82
C GLN A 50 -25.63 -3.06 12.29
N GLY A 51 -25.20 -2.03 13.03
CA GLY A 51 -24.80 -2.16 14.45
C GLY A 51 -23.42 -2.79 14.67
N ARG A 52 -22.66 -3.10 13.61
CA ARG A 52 -21.27 -3.55 13.67
C ARG A 52 -20.31 -2.39 13.38
N ARG A 53 -19.27 -2.26 14.21
CA ARG A 53 -18.17 -1.32 13.96
C ARG A 53 -17.36 -1.80 12.74
N ILE A 54 -17.17 -0.89 11.78
CA ILE A 54 -16.25 -1.05 10.66
C ILE A 54 -15.02 -0.18 10.95
N HIS A 55 -13.85 -0.81 11.01
CA HIS A 55 -12.55 -0.16 11.15
C HIS A 55 -11.51 -1.07 10.50
N ASP A 56 -11.39 -0.95 9.18
CA ASP A 56 -10.62 -1.87 8.36
C ASP A 56 -9.58 -1.13 7.51
N CYS A 57 -8.40 -1.73 7.38
CA CYS A 57 -7.37 -1.22 6.49
C CYS A 57 -7.57 -1.83 5.11
N VAL A 58 -7.97 -1.00 4.15
CA VAL A 58 -8.27 -1.46 2.79
C VAL A 58 -6.97 -1.64 2.00
N ILE A 59 -6.11 -0.62 1.99
CA ILE A 59 -4.79 -0.66 1.36
C ILE A 59 -3.80 0.01 2.31
N HIS A 60 -2.61 -0.56 2.45
CA HIS A 60 -1.48 0.05 3.15
C HIS A 60 -0.24 -0.10 2.30
N MET A 61 0.38 1.04 1.96
CA MET A 61 1.66 1.11 1.28
C MET A 61 2.66 1.96 2.07
N ASP A 62 3.92 1.55 2.03
CA ASP A 62 5.04 2.34 2.55
C ASP A 62 6.04 2.64 1.43
N ILE A 63 6.88 3.66 1.62
CA ILE A 63 8.11 3.81 0.83
C ILE A 63 9.31 3.63 1.75
N ILE A 64 10.04 2.54 1.55
CA ILE A 64 11.16 2.12 2.40
C ILE A 64 12.37 1.89 1.50
N ASP A 65 13.50 2.55 1.80
CA ASP A 65 14.73 2.48 1.00
C ASP A 65 14.50 2.71 -0.51
N GLY A 66 13.59 3.64 -0.83
CA GLY A 66 13.24 3.98 -2.21
C GLY A 66 12.36 2.97 -2.94
N GLN A 67 11.87 1.93 -2.26
CA GLN A 67 10.93 0.94 -2.80
C GLN A 67 9.52 1.16 -2.26
N VAL A 68 8.50 0.91 -3.06
CA VAL A 68 7.10 0.89 -2.63
C VAL A 68 6.78 -0.48 -2.06
N TRP A 69 6.44 -0.55 -0.78
CA TRP A 69 6.07 -1.77 -0.08
C TRP A 69 4.55 -1.84 0.05
N ILE A 70 3.95 -2.92 -0.45
CA ILE A 70 2.52 -3.18 -0.26
C ILE A 70 2.37 -4.02 1.02
N GLN A 71 1.89 -3.41 2.09
CA GLN A 71 1.72 -4.05 3.40
C GLN A 71 0.37 -4.73 3.55
N ALA A 72 -0.67 -4.14 2.99
CA ALA A 72 -2.01 -4.70 2.95
C ALA A 72 -2.69 -4.35 1.63
N ASN A 73 -3.45 -5.32 1.10
CA ASN A 73 -4.35 -5.13 -0.02
C ASN A 73 -5.58 -6.02 0.19
N ASN A 74 -6.64 -5.44 0.74
CA ASN A 74 -7.90 -6.10 1.02
C ASN A 74 -8.95 -5.80 -0.08
N THR A 75 -8.47 -5.63 -1.31
CA THR A 75 -9.30 -5.46 -2.50
C THR A 75 -9.19 -6.70 -3.40
N ASP A 76 -10.04 -6.80 -4.42
CA ASP A 76 -9.95 -7.82 -5.46
C ASP A 76 -8.99 -7.42 -6.61
N ARG A 77 -8.32 -6.27 -6.50
CA ARG A 77 -7.43 -5.71 -7.51
C ARG A 77 -5.96 -5.96 -7.17
N SER A 78 -5.12 -6.01 -8.21
CA SER A 78 -3.68 -6.12 -8.04
C SER A 78 -3.04 -4.72 -7.97
N ILE A 79 -2.89 -4.18 -6.77
CA ILE A 79 -2.20 -2.89 -6.55
C ILE A 79 -0.78 -2.90 -7.13
N ALA A 80 -0.10 -4.05 -7.11
CA ALA A 80 1.22 -4.18 -7.69
C ALA A 80 1.22 -4.01 -9.22
N GLU A 81 0.21 -4.51 -9.93
CA GLU A 81 0.06 -4.28 -11.38
C GLU A 81 -0.29 -2.83 -11.70
N GLU A 82 -1.13 -2.19 -10.87
CA GLU A 82 -1.50 -0.79 -11.03
C GLU A 82 -0.31 0.15 -10.82
N LEU A 83 0.53 -0.11 -9.82
CA LEU A 83 1.78 0.62 -9.61
C LEU A 83 2.71 0.51 -10.83
N VAL A 84 2.80 -0.67 -11.45
CA VAL A 84 3.58 -0.89 -12.69
C VAL A 84 2.98 -0.12 -13.85
N ALA A 85 1.65 -0.18 -14.03
CA ALA A 85 0.95 0.55 -15.08
C ALA A 85 1.08 2.07 -14.92
N ALA A 86 1.17 2.56 -13.69
CA ALA A 86 1.43 3.97 -13.36
C ALA A 86 2.90 4.38 -13.55
N GLY A 87 3.78 3.44 -13.88
CA GLY A 87 5.17 3.70 -14.28
C GLY A 87 6.23 3.34 -13.25
N ILE A 88 5.88 2.70 -12.12
CA ILE A 88 6.89 2.22 -11.16
C ILE A 88 7.50 0.90 -11.67
N PRO A 89 8.82 0.81 -11.84
CA PRO A 89 9.48 -0.43 -12.22
C PRO A 89 9.11 -1.58 -11.25
N PRO A 90 8.78 -2.79 -11.74
CA PRO A 90 8.40 -3.92 -10.87
C PRO A 90 9.44 -4.24 -9.77
N LYS A 91 10.72 -3.97 -10.02
CA LYS A 91 11.82 -4.20 -9.06
C LYS A 91 11.89 -3.18 -7.92
N LEU A 92 11.19 -2.05 -8.04
CA LEU A 92 11.02 -1.08 -6.97
C LEU A 92 9.75 -1.33 -6.15
N ILE A 93 8.98 -2.38 -6.45
CA ILE A 93 7.80 -2.77 -5.68
C ILE A 93 8.15 -3.99 -4.84
N VAL A 94 7.82 -3.98 -3.56
CA VAL A 94 8.02 -5.11 -2.64
C VAL A 94 6.66 -5.54 -2.10
N LEU A 95 6.36 -6.84 -2.19
CA LEU A 95 5.14 -7.40 -1.59
C LEU A 95 5.37 -7.67 -0.09
N GLY A 96 5.20 -6.62 0.74
CA GLY A 96 5.33 -6.68 2.19
C GLY A 96 4.36 -7.67 2.84
N LEU A 97 3.14 -7.79 2.30
CA LEU A 97 2.12 -8.77 2.70
C LEU A 97 2.53 -10.24 2.51
N GLN A 98 3.61 -10.52 1.78
CA GLN A 98 4.13 -11.86 1.57
C GLN A 98 5.29 -12.17 2.54
N PRO A 99 5.42 -13.42 3.02
CA PRO A 99 6.57 -13.84 3.80
C PRO A 99 7.90 -13.51 3.12
N PRO A 100 8.95 -13.07 3.86
CA PRO A 100 10.23 -12.66 3.28
C PRO A 100 10.83 -13.70 2.31
N GLU A 101 10.78 -14.97 2.67
CA GLU A 101 11.32 -16.11 1.92
C GLU A 101 10.64 -16.35 0.58
N VAL A 102 9.38 -15.93 0.41
CA VAL A 102 8.66 -16.12 -0.87
C VAL A 102 8.87 -14.96 -1.84
N ARG A 103 9.27 -13.77 -1.36
CA ARG A 103 9.38 -12.55 -2.17
C ARG A 103 10.32 -12.70 -3.36
N ALA A 104 11.41 -13.44 -3.19
CA ALA A 104 12.39 -13.70 -4.25
C ALA A 104 11.82 -14.50 -5.43
N TYR A 105 10.71 -15.21 -5.23
CA TYR A 105 10.04 -16.00 -6.27
C TYR A 105 8.85 -15.25 -6.92
N THR A 106 8.62 -14.00 -6.53
CA THR A 106 7.60 -13.14 -7.14
C THR A 106 8.16 -12.41 -8.37
N ALA A 107 7.29 -11.80 -9.18
CA ALA A 107 7.71 -10.97 -10.30
C ALA A 107 8.31 -9.61 -9.90
N TYR A 108 8.27 -9.26 -8.60
CA TYR A 108 8.59 -7.93 -8.09
C TYR A 108 10.00 -7.86 -7.48
N GLY A 109 10.25 -6.83 -6.68
CA GLY A 109 11.49 -6.59 -5.95
C GLY A 109 11.58 -7.36 -4.62
N VAL A 110 12.79 -7.37 -4.09
CA VAL A 110 13.13 -7.80 -2.72
C VAL A 110 13.70 -6.60 -1.95
N PRO A 111 13.73 -6.62 -0.62
CA PRO A 111 14.26 -5.51 0.18
C PRO A 111 15.69 -5.14 -0.22
N ASN A 112 15.98 -3.85 -0.35
CA ASN A 112 17.32 -3.35 -0.67
C ASN A 112 18.31 -3.45 0.50
N SER A 113 17.83 -3.65 1.73
CA SER A 113 18.67 -3.77 2.93
C SER A 113 18.14 -4.83 3.89
N ILE A 114 19.05 -5.39 4.70
CA ILE A 114 18.71 -6.34 5.78
C ILE A 114 17.79 -5.65 6.80
N GLN A 115 18.06 -4.38 7.12
CA GLN A 115 17.22 -3.58 8.02
C GLN A 115 15.79 -3.48 7.52
N SER A 116 15.59 -3.22 6.22
CA SER A 116 14.25 -3.18 5.62
C SER A 116 13.56 -4.54 5.60
N GLN A 117 14.31 -5.64 5.46
CA GLN A 117 13.75 -6.99 5.54
C GLN A 117 13.20 -7.34 6.93
N GLU A 118 13.84 -6.84 7.99
CA GLU A 118 13.48 -7.12 9.40
C GLU A 118 12.27 -6.30 9.90
N LEU A 119 11.90 -5.20 9.23
CA LEU A 119 10.79 -4.32 9.65
C LEU A 119 9.43 -5.03 9.80
N LEU A 120 9.25 -6.20 9.18
CA LEU A 120 8.02 -7.00 9.22
C LEU A 120 8.20 -8.37 9.88
N GLN A 121 9.38 -8.66 10.44
CA GLN A 121 9.69 -9.97 11.04
C GLN A 121 9.47 -10.03 12.56
N VAL A 122 8.73 -9.08 13.16
CA VAL A 122 8.49 -9.11 14.61
C VAL A 122 7.48 -10.20 14.95
N GLY A 123 8.00 -11.37 15.30
CA GLY A 123 7.32 -12.50 15.93
C GLY A 123 8.13 -13.00 17.12
#